data_AF-A0A1Q3CKF6-F1
#
_entry.id   AF-A0A1Q3CKF6-F1
#
_cell.length_a   1.000
_cell.length_b   1.000
_cell.length_c   1.000
_cell.angle_alpha   90.00
_cell.angle_beta   90.00
_cell.angle_gamma   90.00
#
_symmetry.space_group_name_H-M   'P 1'
#
loop_
_entity.id
_entity.type
_entity.pdbx_description
1 polymer ?
#
loop_
_entity_poly.entity_id
_entity_poly.type
_entity_poly.pdbx_seq_one_letter_code
_entity_poly.pdbx_strand_id
1 'polypeptide(L)'
;MRSSRRKGISISLLPSFLLATAIFTAISFLIFTLRGLPSSPALHFASTTSHSQPNGVLVQATHKAAPSPFPPPSSDFDKNPSSCATVEEMGERGFSMTALFKESLRVRFLIQRHFHINGASRVRALSPEQFCRHGFVMGKASEAGFGNEMYKILTGAALSVMLNRSLIIGQTRGNYPFGEYISYSNVTFTMKEVKHLWRKNGCVKKYGRHLVMRIDNFEEPAQTNVLCSNWRKWKHPIIWFQGTTDAMAAQFFLKNVHPEMRIAASDLFGRIGSLSSRPNAFGELMKILISPSEDVEEAVNWVLGGGVDPDITLHMRMLMNRSVRALQAALNCLRRAVHKLHQTSRPRVVLVSDTPSLVKSLLPNISEFAEVVHFDYKDFKGNISRDNNRLQSSDFRVKDWGPAPRWVAFVDFFLASRAKHTVISGAYRRVGTTYAQLIAAFAAANSLGENSSGPSFSFLSSFQSNLLREGLRMQVGWGHVWNRFAGPLSCRNQHDQCAFTPLLPPAWWDGLWQSPIDRDIRRLAAYGVQLSGFGTIDENAIQSFCDLRRDKVRTIILL
;
A
#
# COMPACT_ATOMS: atom_id res chain seq x y z
N MET A 1 5.78 40.36 47.49
CA MET A 1 7.09 40.28 46.80
C MET A 1 7.72 38.92 47.09
N ARG A 2 7.79 38.04 46.08
CA ARG A 2 8.43 36.71 46.16
C ARG A 2 9.91 36.85 45.77
N SER A 3 10.82 36.45 46.64
CA SER A 3 12.24 36.24 46.32
C SER A 3 12.54 34.75 46.38
N SER A 4 12.89 34.16 45.23
CA SER A 4 13.29 32.76 45.06
C SER A 4 14.82 32.70 44.96
N ARG A 5 15.45 31.99 45.90
CA ARG A 5 16.89 31.67 45.90
C ARG A 5 17.17 30.57 44.88
N ARG A 6 18.09 30.82 43.95
CA ARG A 6 18.72 29.82 43.07
C ARG A 6 19.50 28.80 43.92
N LYS A 7 19.27 27.50 43.72
CA LYS A 7 20.16 26.41 44.17
C LYS A 7 20.99 25.93 42.98
N GLY A 8 22.32 26.00 43.10
CA GLY A 8 23.27 25.46 42.13
C GLY A 8 23.32 23.93 42.16
N ILE A 9 23.51 23.32 40.99
CA ILE A 9 23.65 21.87 40.81
C ILE A 9 25.13 21.49 41.01
N SER A 10 25.37 20.47 41.83
CA SER A 10 26.69 19.91 42.15
C SER A 10 27.36 19.25 40.93
N ILE A 11 28.61 19.61 40.65
CA ILE A 11 29.43 19.20 39.49
C ILE A 11 30.00 17.76 39.62
N SER A 12 29.61 17.01 40.65
CA SER A 12 30.19 15.67 40.94
C SER A 12 29.59 14.49 40.15
N LEU A 13 28.54 14.68 39.35
CA LEU A 13 27.84 13.59 38.63
C LEU A 13 28.20 13.45 37.13
N LEU A 14 28.94 14.42 36.56
CA LEU A 14 29.33 14.38 35.14
C LEU A 14 30.29 13.23 34.78
N PRO A 15 31.32 12.89 35.59
CA PRO A 15 32.26 11.84 35.23
C PRO A 15 31.60 10.45 35.16
N SER A 16 30.69 10.16 36.10
CA SER A 16 29.99 8.88 36.18
C SER A 16 28.99 8.67 35.03
N PHE A 17 28.35 9.75 34.56
CA PHE A 17 27.43 9.70 33.43
C PHE A 17 28.16 9.49 32.09
N LEU A 18 29.32 10.11 31.92
CA LEU A 18 30.18 9.92 30.74
C LEU A 18 30.81 8.53 30.68
N LEU A 19 31.15 7.95 31.85
CA LEU A 19 31.66 6.59 31.92
C LEU A 19 30.56 5.56 31.60
N ALA A 20 29.33 5.78 32.08
CA ALA A 20 28.19 4.91 31.78
C ALA A 20 27.80 4.93 30.28
N THR A 21 27.86 6.09 29.62
CA THR A 21 27.58 6.18 28.18
C THR A 21 28.67 5.54 27.34
N ALA A 22 29.95 5.63 27.73
CA ALA A 22 31.05 4.93 27.07
C ALA A 22 30.97 3.41 27.20
N ILE A 23 30.54 2.90 28.35
CA ILE A 23 30.32 1.46 28.55
C ILE A 23 29.12 0.97 27.71
N PHE A 24 28.02 1.73 27.67
CA PHE A 24 26.87 1.37 26.86
C PHE A 24 27.16 1.37 25.36
N THR A 25 27.96 2.30 24.86
CA THR A 25 28.37 2.31 23.45
C THR A 25 29.34 1.18 23.13
N ALA A 26 30.29 0.85 24.02
CA ALA A 26 31.20 -0.28 23.85
C ALA A 26 30.46 -1.64 23.84
N ILE A 27 29.50 -1.84 24.75
CA ILE A 27 28.67 -3.06 24.78
C ILE A 27 27.77 -3.14 23.55
N SER A 28 27.19 -2.01 23.11
CA SER A 28 26.37 -1.97 21.89
C SER A 28 27.19 -2.28 20.63
N PHE A 29 28.45 -1.84 20.58
CA PHE A 29 29.36 -2.16 19.48
C PHE A 29 29.80 -3.63 19.50
N LEU A 30 30.03 -4.20 20.68
CA LEU A 30 30.38 -5.62 20.87
C LEU A 30 29.21 -6.55 20.48
N ILE A 31 27.97 -6.18 20.78
CA ILE A 31 26.77 -6.93 20.35
C ILE A 31 26.57 -6.83 18.83
N PHE A 32 26.99 -5.73 18.21
CA PHE A 32 26.96 -5.57 16.75
C PHE A 32 28.04 -6.40 16.03
N THR A 33 29.24 -6.51 16.60
CA THR A 33 30.32 -7.32 16.01
C THR A 33 30.12 -8.82 16.25
N LEU A 34 29.56 -9.23 17.39
CA LEU A 34 29.25 -10.64 17.68
C LEU A 34 28.03 -11.19 16.92
N ARG A 35 27.21 -10.34 16.30
CA ARG A 35 26.09 -10.75 15.42
C ARG A 35 26.44 -10.86 13.94
N GLY A 36 27.70 -10.65 13.58
CA GLY A 36 28.20 -10.83 12.22
C GLY A 36 29.03 -12.10 12.07
N LEU A 37 28.39 -13.26 11.96
CA LEU A 37 28.92 -14.49 11.32
C LEU A 37 27.80 -15.57 11.35
N PRO A 38 27.15 -15.93 10.22
CA PRO A 38 26.41 -17.17 10.14
C PRO A 38 27.40 -18.34 10.01
N SER A 39 27.47 -19.18 11.03
CA SER A 39 28.13 -20.48 10.99
C SER A 39 27.35 -21.40 10.02
N SER A 40 27.95 -21.76 8.89
CA SER A 40 27.47 -22.87 8.07
C SER A 40 27.83 -24.20 8.76
N PRO A 41 26.90 -25.13 8.95
CA PRO A 41 27.23 -26.55 8.95
C PRO A 41 27.21 -27.02 7.50
N ALA A 42 28.40 -27.27 6.95
CA ALA A 42 28.54 -28.11 5.77
C ALA A 42 28.11 -29.53 6.15
N LEU A 43 26.95 -29.96 5.67
CA LEU A 43 26.56 -31.37 5.65
C LEU A 43 26.77 -31.86 4.23
N HIS A 44 27.95 -32.43 4.01
CA HIS A 44 28.22 -33.30 2.88
C HIS A 44 27.34 -34.55 3.01
N PHE A 45 26.41 -34.73 2.08
CA PHE A 45 25.96 -36.05 1.69
C PHE A 45 26.34 -36.27 0.24
N ALA A 46 27.44 -36.98 0.06
CA ALA A 46 27.72 -37.69 -1.17
C ALA A 46 26.81 -38.93 -1.21
N SER A 47 26.01 -39.04 -2.27
CA SER A 47 25.57 -40.35 -2.78
C SER A 47 25.54 -40.28 -4.30
N THR A 48 26.65 -40.73 -4.88
CA THR A 48 26.73 -41.43 -6.16
C THR A 48 25.67 -42.52 -6.25
N THR A 49 24.91 -42.54 -7.34
CA THR A 49 24.50 -43.72 -8.16
C THR A 49 23.42 -43.27 -9.14
N SER A 50 23.77 -43.08 -10.41
CA SER A 50 23.67 -44.07 -11.50
C SER A 50 22.29 -44.12 -12.15
N HIS A 51 22.25 -43.64 -13.39
CA HIS A 51 21.23 -43.96 -14.38
C HIS A 51 20.98 -45.46 -14.46
N SER A 52 19.73 -45.87 -14.25
CA SER A 52 19.14 -47.05 -14.91
C SER A 52 17.62 -47.02 -14.74
N GLN A 53 16.89 -46.73 -15.82
CA GLN A 53 15.54 -47.29 -16.00
C GLN A 53 15.66 -48.79 -16.31
N PRO A 54 14.67 -49.61 -15.93
CA PRO A 54 13.78 -50.09 -16.99
C PRO A 54 12.29 -50.26 -16.58
N ASN A 55 11.42 -49.94 -17.54
CA ASN A 55 10.12 -50.50 -17.91
C ASN A 55 9.28 -51.31 -16.88
N GLY A 56 8.09 -50.77 -16.58
CA GLY A 56 6.81 -51.44 -16.82
C GLY A 56 6.23 -52.32 -15.72
N VAL A 57 5.16 -51.87 -15.06
CA VAL A 57 3.88 -52.60 -14.91
C VAL A 57 2.76 -51.57 -14.67
N LEU A 58 1.71 -51.69 -15.48
CA LEU A 58 0.46 -50.95 -15.43
C LEU A 58 -0.35 -51.39 -14.20
N VAL A 59 -0.60 -50.49 -13.25
CA VAL A 59 -1.67 -50.65 -12.25
C VAL A 59 -2.56 -49.41 -12.28
N GLN A 60 -3.72 -49.61 -12.90
CA GLN A 60 -4.76 -48.60 -13.08
C GLN A 60 -5.58 -48.54 -11.78
N ALA A 61 -5.29 -47.57 -10.91
CA ALA A 61 -6.12 -47.23 -9.77
C ALA A 61 -6.95 -45.98 -10.09
N THR A 62 -8.23 -46.20 -10.35
CA THR A 62 -9.24 -45.16 -10.58
C THR A 62 -9.59 -44.45 -9.27
N HIS A 63 -8.93 -43.33 -9.00
CA HIS A 63 -9.43 -42.33 -8.05
C HIS A 63 -9.78 -41.04 -8.80
N LYS A 64 -11.08 -40.73 -8.87
CA LYS A 64 -11.60 -39.44 -9.34
C LYS A 64 -11.07 -38.33 -8.43
N ALA A 65 -10.02 -37.64 -8.87
CA ALA A 65 -9.59 -36.37 -8.29
C ALA A 65 -10.58 -35.26 -8.68
N ALA A 66 -10.97 -34.45 -7.71
CA ALA A 66 -11.70 -33.21 -7.94
C ALA A 66 -10.86 -32.24 -8.81
N PRO A 67 -11.47 -31.43 -9.68
CA PRO A 67 -10.73 -30.55 -10.57
C PRO A 67 -9.93 -29.51 -9.78
N SER A 68 -8.65 -29.37 -10.11
CA SER A 68 -7.79 -28.28 -9.66
C SER A 68 -8.41 -26.93 -10.05
N PRO A 69 -8.47 -25.93 -9.16
CA PRO A 69 -9.08 -24.63 -9.46
C PRO A 69 -8.20 -23.71 -10.34
N PHE A 70 -7.02 -24.18 -10.75
CA PHE A 70 -6.09 -23.43 -11.58
C PHE A 70 -6.11 -23.99 -13.00
N PRO A 71 -6.47 -23.20 -14.03
CA PRO A 71 -6.23 -23.61 -15.39
C PRO A 71 -4.70 -23.71 -15.62
N PRO A 72 -4.22 -24.70 -16.40
CA PRO A 72 -2.84 -24.72 -16.82
C PRO A 72 -2.53 -23.43 -17.61
N PRO A 73 -1.27 -22.94 -17.56
CA PRO A 73 -0.90 -21.77 -18.34
C PRO A 73 -1.22 -22.02 -19.82
N SER A 74 -2.01 -21.12 -20.42
CA SER A 74 -2.36 -21.16 -21.83
C SER A 74 -1.08 -21.21 -22.67
N SER A 75 -1.01 -22.21 -23.55
CA SER A 75 0.10 -22.52 -24.44
C SER A 75 0.17 -21.53 -25.61
N ASP A 76 0.51 -20.28 -25.34
CA ASP A 76 0.98 -19.33 -26.35
C ASP A 76 2.46 -19.07 -26.09
N PHE A 77 3.25 -20.14 -26.28
CA PHE A 77 4.70 -20.12 -26.18
C PHE A 77 5.28 -20.08 -27.58
N ASP A 78 5.60 -18.87 -28.05
CA ASP A 78 6.52 -18.72 -29.17
C ASP A 78 7.58 -17.66 -28.89
N LYS A 79 8.83 -18.06 -29.19
CA LYS A 79 10.14 -17.40 -29.04
C LYS A 79 10.79 -17.49 -27.66
N ASN A 80 11.93 -18.19 -27.62
CA ASN A 80 12.90 -18.36 -26.52
C ASN A 80 12.55 -17.59 -25.23
N PRO A 81 12.18 -18.26 -24.11
CA PRO A 81 11.89 -17.54 -22.89
C PRO A 81 13.16 -16.82 -22.44
N SER A 82 13.17 -15.50 -22.54
CA SER A 82 14.23 -14.68 -21.96
C SER A 82 14.33 -15.05 -20.48
N SER A 83 15.55 -15.31 -20.00
CA SER A 83 15.79 -15.68 -18.59
C SER A 83 15.41 -14.57 -17.59
N CYS A 84 15.15 -13.36 -18.09
CA CYS A 84 14.73 -12.19 -17.32
C CYS A 84 13.78 -11.33 -18.17
N ALA A 85 13.11 -10.37 -17.54
CA ALA A 85 12.30 -9.34 -18.18
C ALA A 85 12.73 -7.92 -17.76
N THR A 86 12.54 -6.95 -18.66
CA THR A 86 12.70 -5.52 -18.37
C THR A 86 11.50 -4.99 -17.59
N VAL A 87 11.64 -3.79 -17.02
CA VAL A 87 10.52 -3.18 -16.28
C VAL A 87 9.33 -2.84 -17.19
N GLU A 88 9.57 -2.46 -18.44
CA GLU A 88 8.52 -2.27 -19.45
C GLU A 88 7.83 -3.61 -19.76
N GLU A 89 8.57 -4.70 -20.00
CA GLU A 89 7.97 -6.02 -20.23
C GLU A 89 7.14 -6.53 -19.05
N MET A 90 7.63 -6.33 -17.83
CA MET A 90 6.92 -6.66 -16.59
C MET A 90 5.65 -5.83 -16.41
N GLY A 91 5.68 -4.57 -16.85
CA GLY A 91 4.55 -3.64 -16.78
C GLY A 91 3.51 -3.83 -17.90
N GLU A 92 3.91 -4.32 -19.07
CA GLU A 92 3.03 -4.45 -20.25
C GLU A 92 2.33 -5.81 -20.35
N ARG A 93 2.95 -6.89 -19.85
CA ARG A 93 2.37 -8.23 -19.99
C ARG A 93 1.19 -8.46 -19.05
N GLY A 94 0.03 -8.78 -19.63
CA GLY A 94 -1.17 -9.22 -18.91
C GLY A 94 -2.15 -8.12 -18.50
N PHE A 95 -1.92 -6.87 -18.92
CA PHE A 95 -2.82 -5.75 -18.64
C PHE A 95 -3.69 -5.41 -19.85
N SER A 96 -5.01 -5.42 -19.65
CA SER A 96 -5.97 -4.87 -20.60
C SER A 96 -6.67 -3.70 -19.93
N MET A 97 -6.41 -2.49 -20.43
CA MET A 97 -6.99 -1.26 -19.86
C MET A 97 -8.52 -1.29 -19.83
N THR A 98 -9.14 -1.87 -20.86
CA THR A 98 -10.59 -2.06 -20.93
C THR A 98 -11.10 -3.04 -19.88
N ALA A 99 -10.37 -4.14 -19.63
CA ALA A 99 -10.74 -5.10 -18.58
C ALA A 99 -10.60 -4.47 -17.18
N LEU A 100 -9.51 -3.76 -16.92
CA LEU A 100 -9.27 -3.06 -15.66
C LEU A 100 -10.36 -2.02 -15.36
N PHE A 101 -10.81 -1.29 -16.39
CA PHE A 101 -11.91 -0.34 -16.29
C PHE A 101 -13.20 -1.02 -15.83
N LYS A 102 -13.59 -2.12 -16.50
CA LYS A 102 -14.82 -2.88 -16.18
C LYS A 102 -14.77 -3.44 -14.76
N GLU A 103 -13.64 -4.02 -14.36
CA GLU A 103 -13.46 -4.56 -13.01
C GLU A 103 -13.48 -3.46 -11.94
N SER A 104 -12.91 -2.28 -12.23
CA SER A 104 -12.94 -1.15 -11.30
C SER A 104 -14.37 -0.63 -11.08
N LEU A 105 -15.19 -0.54 -12.14
CA LEU A 105 -16.61 -0.20 -12.02
C LEU A 105 -17.40 -1.26 -11.23
N ARG A 106 -17.16 -2.54 -11.49
CA ARG A 106 -17.78 -3.64 -10.72
C ARG A 106 -17.48 -3.50 -9.23
N VAL A 107 -16.21 -3.24 -8.89
CA VAL A 107 -15.78 -3.04 -7.50
C VAL A 107 -16.35 -1.77 -6.89
N ARG A 108 -16.46 -0.67 -7.66
CA ARG A 108 -17.15 0.55 -7.21
C ARG A 108 -18.57 0.23 -6.74
N PHE A 109 -19.37 -0.46 -7.55
CA PHE A 109 -20.74 -0.82 -7.18
C PHE A 109 -20.79 -1.74 -5.96
N LEU A 110 -19.86 -2.69 -5.86
CA LEU A 110 -19.73 -3.56 -4.70
C LEU A 110 -19.44 -2.77 -3.42
N ILE A 111 -18.51 -1.82 -3.47
CA ILE A 111 -18.16 -0.93 -2.34
C ILE A 111 -19.33 -0.03 -1.97
N GLN A 112 -19.97 0.63 -2.94
CA GLN A 112 -21.13 1.49 -2.71
C GLN A 112 -22.27 0.72 -2.06
N ARG A 113 -22.61 -0.47 -2.59
CA ARG A 113 -23.62 -1.36 -2.01
C ARG A 113 -23.26 -1.77 -0.58
N HIS A 114 -22.00 -2.09 -0.33
CA HIS A 114 -21.54 -2.45 1.01
C HIS A 114 -21.80 -1.30 2.01
N PHE A 115 -21.39 -0.07 1.69
CA PHE A 115 -21.58 1.07 2.58
C PHE A 115 -23.03 1.57 2.64
N HIS A 116 -23.86 1.28 1.63
CA HIS A 116 -25.30 1.49 1.74
C HIS A 116 -25.94 0.58 2.80
N ILE A 117 -25.54 -0.70 2.84
CA ILE A 117 -26.14 -1.71 3.74
C ILE A 117 -25.48 -1.69 5.13
N ASN A 118 -24.15 -1.60 5.19
CA ASN A 118 -23.35 -1.70 6.41
C ASN A 118 -22.77 -0.36 6.86
N GLY A 119 -23.10 0.74 6.18
CA GLY A 119 -22.67 2.07 6.59
C GLY A 119 -23.38 2.54 7.85
N ALA A 120 -22.79 3.55 8.48
CA ALA A 120 -23.21 3.97 9.80
C ALA A 120 -24.67 4.45 9.87
N SER A 121 -25.16 5.13 8.83
CA SER A 121 -26.57 5.55 8.75
C SER A 121 -27.56 4.38 8.94
N ARG A 122 -27.38 3.30 8.17
CA ARG A 122 -28.27 2.12 8.24
C ARG A 122 -28.12 1.36 9.55
N VAL A 123 -26.89 1.17 10.01
CA VAL A 123 -26.59 0.37 11.20
C VAL A 123 -27.04 1.06 12.48
N ARG A 124 -27.02 2.40 12.55
CA ARG A 124 -27.60 3.18 13.66
C ARG A 124 -29.10 2.92 13.86
N ALA A 125 -29.81 2.59 12.78
CA ALA A 125 -31.26 2.37 12.78
C ALA A 125 -31.68 0.91 13.03
N LEU A 126 -30.73 0.00 13.24
CA LEU A 126 -31.05 -1.39 13.56
C LEU A 126 -31.74 -1.52 14.92
N SER A 127 -32.55 -2.58 15.08
CA SER A 127 -33.10 -2.92 16.40
C SER A 127 -31.95 -3.24 17.38
N PRO A 128 -32.15 -3.10 18.70
CA PRO A 128 -31.09 -3.36 19.66
C PRO A 128 -30.48 -4.76 19.53
N GLU A 129 -31.29 -5.79 19.28
CA GLU A 129 -30.81 -7.15 19.07
C GLU A 129 -29.94 -7.27 17.82
N GLN A 130 -30.39 -6.70 16.69
CA GLN A 130 -29.65 -6.71 15.43
C GLN A 130 -28.32 -5.94 15.55
N PHE A 131 -28.36 -4.75 16.17
CA PHE A 131 -27.16 -3.95 16.40
C PHE A 131 -26.13 -4.70 17.24
N CYS A 132 -26.55 -5.32 18.34
CA CYS A 132 -25.63 -6.07 19.21
C CYS A 132 -25.04 -7.30 18.50
N ARG A 133 -25.73 -7.86 17.51
CA ARG A 133 -25.20 -8.96 16.67
C ARG A 133 -24.23 -8.48 15.60
N HIS A 134 -24.33 -7.22 15.20
CA HIS A 134 -23.55 -6.61 14.12
C HIS A 134 -22.04 -6.59 14.42
N GLY A 135 -21.24 -6.68 13.36
CA GLY A 135 -19.78 -6.71 13.43
C GLY A 135 -19.14 -5.45 12.83
N PHE A 136 -17.94 -5.14 13.33
CA PHE A 136 -17.16 -3.98 12.92
C PHE A 136 -15.72 -4.37 12.56
N VAL A 137 -15.10 -3.58 11.70
CA VAL A 137 -13.67 -3.63 11.41
C VAL A 137 -13.07 -2.26 11.69
N MET A 138 -11.92 -2.23 12.35
CA MET A 138 -11.22 -1.00 12.69
C MET A 138 -10.06 -0.75 11.74
N GLY A 139 -10.08 0.40 11.07
CA GLY A 139 -8.93 0.99 10.39
C GLY A 139 -8.32 2.07 11.29
N LYS A 140 -7.08 1.89 11.73
CA LYS A 140 -6.39 2.87 12.58
C LYS A 140 -5.08 3.32 11.97
N ALA A 141 -5.00 4.61 11.71
CA ALA A 141 -3.78 5.30 11.34
C ALA A 141 -3.17 6.02 12.55
N SER A 142 -1.87 6.25 12.46
CA SER A 142 -1.09 7.18 13.26
C SER A 142 -0.79 8.43 12.45
N GLU A 143 -0.32 9.48 13.11
CA GLU A 143 0.08 10.71 12.43
C GLU A 143 1.53 10.63 11.88
N ALA A 144 1.79 9.63 11.04
CA ALA A 144 3.06 9.47 10.32
C ALA A 144 2.91 9.86 8.83
N GLY A 145 3.68 9.21 7.95
CA GLY A 145 3.66 9.49 6.51
C GLY A 145 2.34 9.12 5.87
N PHE A 146 1.73 10.06 5.13
CA PHE A 146 0.36 9.93 4.64
C PHE A 146 0.09 8.63 3.88
N GLY A 147 0.96 8.28 2.92
CA GLY A 147 0.77 7.09 2.08
C GLY A 147 0.59 5.80 2.89
N ASN A 148 1.55 5.46 3.75
CA ASN A 148 1.50 4.22 4.51
C ASN A 148 0.35 4.17 5.52
N GLU A 149 0.04 5.31 6.13
CA GLU A 149 -0.99 5.40 7.15
C GLU A 149 -2.40 5.36 6.54
N MET A 150 -2.60 5.94 5.36
CA MET A 150 -3.86 5.84 4.63
C MET A 150 -4.15 4.37 4.25
N TYR A 151 -3.14 3.58 3.86
CA TYR A 151 -3.32 2.15 3.61
C TYR A 151 -3.83 1.36 4.83
N LYS A 152 -3.55 1.79 6.07
CA LYS A 152 -4.11 1.14 7.27
C LYS A 152 -5.62 1.36 7.37
N ILE A 153 -6.09 2.56 7.02
CA ILE A 153 -7.52 2.89 6.97
C ILE A 153 -8.18 2.12 5.82
N LEU A 154 -7.59 2.18 4.63
CA LEU A 154 -8.12 1.53 3.44
C LEU A 154 -8.12 0.00 3.55
N THR A 155 -7.14 -0.60 4.21
CA THR A 155 -7.13 -2.05 4.51
C THR A 155 -8.26 -2.42 5.47
N GLY A 156 -8.52 -1.58 6.49
CA GLY A 156 -9.69 -1.74 7.36
C GLY A 156 -11.01 -1.66 6.58
N ALA A 157 -11.11 -0.74 5.62
CA ALA A 157 -12.27 -0.60 4.74
C ALA A 157 -12.45 -1.80 3.80
N ALA A 158 -11.37 -2.27 3.17
CA ALA A 158 -11.40 -3.47 2.34
C ALA A 158 -11.86 -4.70 3.13
N LEU A 159 -11.35 -4.87 4.35
CA LEU A 159 -11.81 -5.92 5.26
C LEU A 159 -13.27 -5.75 5.67
N SER A 160 -13.76 -4.52 5.87
CA SER A 160 -15.17 -4.28 6.20
C SER A 160 -16.06 -4.79 5.07
N VAL A 161 -15.69 -4.50 3.82
CA VAL A 161 -16.35 -5.00 2.60
C VAL A 161 -16.32 -6.53 2.54
N MET A 162 -15.14 -7.15 2.61
CA MET A 162 -14.98 -8.61 2.51
C MET A 162 -15.74 -9.38 3.60
N LEU A 163 -15.85 -8.81 4.80
CA LEU A 163 -16.44 -9.46 5.96
C LEU A 163 -17.90 -9.04 6.21
N ASN A 164 -18.48 -8.15 5.40
CA ASN A 164 -19.80 -7.54 5.62
C ASN A 164 -19.96 -6.96 7.03
N ARG A 165 -18.99 -6.12 7.42
CA ARG A 165 -18.95 -5.44 8.72
C ARG A 165 -18.90 -3.93 8.51
N SER A 166 -19.33 -3.17 9.52
CA SER A 166 -19.18 -1.70 9.46
C SER A 166 -17.74 -1.27 9.70
N LEU A 167 -17.32 -0.20 9.05
CA LEU A 167 -16.00 0.39 9.25
C LEU A 167 -15.99 1.34 10.46
N ILE A 168 -15.01 1.18 11.33
CA ILE A 168 -14.62 2.14 12.37
C ILE A 168 -13.33 2.83 11.93
N ILE A 169 -13.33 4.15 11.91
CA ILE A 169 -12.10 4.93 11.80
C ILE A 169 -11.58 5.25 13.21
N GLY A 170 -10.38 4.75 13.50
CA GLY A 170 -9.78 4.81 14.81
C GLY A 170 -9.23 6.19 15.18
N GLN A 171 -10.01 6.97 15.94
CA GLN A 171 -9.58 8.28 16.45
C GLN A 171 -8.47 8.17 17.51
N THR A 172 -7.65 9.22 17.63
CA THR A 172 -6.65 9.37 18.70
C THR A 172 -6.96 10.67 19.46
N ARG A 173 -7.19 10.56 20.79
CA ARG A 173 -7.62 11.69 21.63
C ARG A 173 -8.87 12.44 21.11
N GLY A 174 -9.76 11.73 20.43
CA GLY A 174 -10.99 12.30 19.86
C GLY A 174 -10.85 12.83 18.43
N ASN A 175 -9.63 12.95 17.90
CA ASN A 175 -9.39 13.47 16.57
C ASN A 175 -9.29 12.35 15.52
N TYR A 176 -9.85 12.60 14.34
CA TYR A 176 -9.64 11.74 13.18
C TYR A 176 -8.19 11.84 12.69
N PRO A 177 -7.60 10.73 12.21
CA PRO A 177 -6.28 10.80 11.59
C PRO A 177 -6.34 11.73 10.38
N PHE A 178 -5.47 12.73 10.30
CA PHE A 178 -5.48 13.74 9.23
C PHE A 178 -6.74 14.61 9.17
N GLY A 179 -7.56 14.67 10.22
CA GLY A 179 -8.83 15.40 10.22
C GLY A 179 -8.71 16.92 9.97
N GLU A 180 -7.51 17.48 10.10
CA GLU A 180 -7.22 18.88 9.73
C GLU A 180 -7.15 19.08 8.20
N TYR A 181 -6.88 18.02 7.44
CA TYR A 181 -6.61 18.06 6.00
C TYR A 181 -7.59 17.24 5.16
N ILE A 182 -8.30 16.31 5.81
CA ILE A 182 -9.21 15.36 5.19
C ILE A 182 -10.55 15.37 5.93
N SER A 183 -11.61 15.50 5.15
CA SER A 183 -12.98 15.25 5.58
C SER A 183 -13.32 13.78 5.36
N TYR A 184 -13.72 13.10 6.43
CA TYR A 184 -14.20 11.71 6.35
C TYR A 184 -15.71 11.67 6.14
N SER A 185 -16.16 10.77 5.27
CA SER A 185 -17.59 10.59 5.02
C SER A 185 -18.34 10.00 6.22
N ASN A 186 -19.64 10.26 6.27
CA ASN A 186 -20.53 9.85 7.37
C ASN A 186 -20.93 8.36 7.35
N VAL A 187 -20.38 7.57 6.41
CA VAL A 187 -20.65 6.13 6.27
C VAL A 187 -19.90 5.28 7.30
N THR A 188 -19.00 5.89 8.06
CA THR A 188 -18.15 5.22 9.05
C THR A 188 -18.56 5.53 10.48
N PHE A 189 -18.08 4.71 11.41
CA PHE A 189 -18.24 4.91 12.85
C PHE A 189 -16.95 5.40 13.49
N THR A 190 -17.09 6.01 14.67
CA THR A 190 -15.98 6.16 15.62
C THR A 190 -16.03 5.09 16.70
N MET A 191 -14.89 4.77 17.32
CA MET A 191 -14.86 3.87 18.48
C MET A 191 -15.68 4.41 19.65
N LYS A 192 -15.71 5.75 19.85
CA LYS A 192 -16.52 6.40 20.89
C LYS A 192 -18.01 6.17 20.64
N GLU A 193 -18.45 6.33 19.40
CA GLU A 193 -19.83 6.11 19.00
C GLU A 193 -20.25 4.64 19.17
N VAL A 194 -19.44 3.68 18.70
CA VAL A 194 -19.75 2.25 18.86
C VAL A 194 -19.90 1.91 20.34
N LYS A 195 -18.98 2.35 21.21
CA LYS A 195 -19.10 2.15 22.67
C LYS A 195 -20.37 2.78 23.26
N HIS A 196 -20.79 3.93 22.76
CA HIS A 196 -22.02 4.58 23.22
C HIS A 196 -23.26 3.76 22.80
N LEU A 197 -23.36 3.40 21.52
CA LEU A 197 -24.48 2.62 20.99
C LEU A 197 -24.54 1.21 21.60
N TRP A 198 -23.39 0.60 21.91
CA TRP A 198 -23.32 -0.70 22.59
C TRP A 198 -23.98 -0.67 23.97
N ARG A 199 -23.76 0.40 24.73
CA ARG A 199 -24.41 0.62 26.03
C ARG A 199 -25.88 0.95 25.87
N LYS A 200 -26.21 1.87 24.94
CA LYS A 200 -27.59 2.30 24.67
C LYS A 200 -28.51 1.12 24.31
N ASN A 201 -28.02 0.19 23.49
CA ASN A 201 -28.77 -1.00 23.08
C ASN A 201 -28.74 -2.14 24.12
N GLY A 202 -28.08 -1.94 25.26
CA GLY A 202 -28.02 -2.94 26.33
C GLY A 202 -27.27 -4.21 25.93
N CYS A 203 -26.29 -4.15 25.01
CA CYS A 203 -25.65 -5.35 24.46
C CYS A 203 -25.05 -6.28 25.53
N VAL A 204 -24.43 -5.71 26.57
CA VAL A 204 -23.91 -6.50 27.70
C VAL A 204 -25.06 -6.92 28.63
N LYS A 205 -25.83 -5.96 29.14
CA LYS A 205 -26.84 -6.22 30.19
C LYS A 205 -28.03 -7.08 29.73
N LYS A 206 -28.50 -6.90 28.50
CA LYS A 206 -29.70 -7.56 27.95
C LYS A 206 -29.35 -8.79 27.10
N TYR A 207 -28.24 -8.74 26.36
CA TYR A 207 -27.88 -9.80 25.39
C TYR A 207 -26.59 -10.54 25.74
N GLY A 208 -25.97 -10.28 26.90
CA GLY A 208 -24.77 -10.98 27.37
C GLY A 208 -23.54 -10.80 26.46
N ARG A 209 -23.53 -9.81 25.57
CA ARG A 209 -22.51 -9.66 24.53
C ARG A 209 -21.55 -8.51 24.83
N HIS A 210 -20.36 -8.87 25.32
CA HIS A 210 -19.25 -7.96 25.56
C HIS A 210 -18.72 -7.33 24.28
N LEU A 211 -18.27 -6.08 24.37
CA LEU A 211 -17.61 -5.41 23.25
C LEU A 211 -16.14 -5.80 23.26
N VAL A 212 -15.79 -6.85 22.52
CA VAL A 212 -14.41 -7.36 22.43
C VAL A 212 -13.81 -7.05 21.07
N MET A 213 -12.56 -6.59 21.07
CA MET A 213 -11.77 -6.37 19.87
C MET A 213 -10.73 -7.48 19.73
N ARG A 214 -10.79 -8.23 18.62
CA ARG A 214 -9.72 -9.15 18.20
C ARG A 214 -8.69 -8.37 17.39
N ILE A 215 -7.43 -8.55 17.73
CA ILE A 215 -6.28 -7.93 17.06
C ILE A 215 -5.54 -9.02 16.30
N ASP A 216 -5.20 -8.73 15.06
CA ASP A 216 -4.34 -9.57 14.23
C ASP A 216 -3.23 -8.68 13.67
N ASN A 217 -1.96 -8.98 13.96
CA ASN A 217 -0.84 -8.11 13.57
C ASN A 217 -0.08 -8.69 12.38
N PHE A 218 -0.28 -8.09 11.20
CA PHE A 218 0.34 -8.56 9.96
C PHE A 218 1.87 -8.52 10.01
N GLU A 219 2.47 -7.55 10.71
CA GLU A 219 3.93 -7.42 10.80
C GLU A 219 4.58 -8.49 11.68
N GLU A 220 3.78 -9.23 12.44
CA GLU A 220 4.23 -10.31 13.31
C GLU A 220 3.70 -11.66 12.78
N PRO A 221 4.50 -12.40 11.97
CA PRO A 221 4.02 -13.62 11.32
C PRO A 221 3.46 -14.66 12.29
N ALA A 222 4.03 -14.75 13.50
CA ALA A 222 3.57 -15.63 14.56
C ALA A 222 2.22 -15.20 15.19
N GLN A 223 1.79 -13.95 15.02
CA GLN A 223 0.53 -13.42 15.56
C GLN A 223 -0.58 -13.24 14.53
N THR A 224 -0.28 -13.33 13.23
CA THR A 224 -1.28 -13.13 12.17
C THR A 224 -1.92 -14.40 11.63
N ASN A 225 -3.25 -14.42 11.54
CA ASN A 225 -4.05 -15.51 11.00
C ASN A 225 -4.56 -15.22 9.58
N VAL A 226 -3.90 -14.30 8.86
CA VAL A 226 -4.33 -13.83 7.53
C VAL A 226 -4.42 -14.95 6.49
N LEU A 227 -3.52 -15.95 6.56
CA LEU A 227 -3.53 -17.11 5.65
C LEU A 227 -4.33 -18.30 6.21
N CYS A 228 -4.31 -18.51 7.52
CA CYS A 228 -4.72 -19.80 8.11
C CYS A 228 -6.14 -19.83 8.69
N SER A 229 -6.82 -18.70 8.84
CA SER A 229 -8.14 -18.66 9.49
C SER A 229 -9.23 -18.13 8.57
N ASN A 230 -10.46 -18.60 8.78
CA ASN A 230 -11.66 -18.01 8.17
C ASN A 230 -12.20 -16.86 9.03
N TRP A 231 -11.86 -15.63 8.64
CA TRP A 231 -12.23 -14.42 9.41
C TRP A 231 -13.73 -14.13 9.37
N ARG A 232 -14.46 -14.65 8.38
CA ARG A 232 -15.93 -14.52 8.31
C ARG A 232 -16.62 -15.31 9.43
N LYS A 233 -15.97 -16.34 9.98
CA LYS A 233 -16.50 -17.15 11.10
C LYS A 233 -16.21 -16.53 12.47
N TRP A 234 -15.33 -15.52 12.56
CA TRP A 234 -14.98 -14.90 13.83
C TRP A 234 -16.17 -14.19 14.49
N LYS A 235 -16.48 -14.53 15.73
CA LYS A 235 -17.62 -13.96 16.48
C LYS A 235 -17.30 -12.65 17.20
N HIS A 236 -16.02 -12.27 17.26
CA HIS A 236 -15.57 -11.03 17.88
C HIS A 236 -16.27 -9.82 17.24
N PRO A 237 -16.89 -8.93 18.05
CA PRO A 237 -17.57 -7.74 17.53
C PRO A 237 -16.67 -6.84 16.68
N ILE A 238 -15.44 -6.58 17.12
CA ILE A 238 -14.49 -5.72 16.40
C ILE A 238 -13.28 -6.55 15.96
N ILE A 239 -12.85 -6.37 14.71
CA ILE A 239 -11.58 -6.90 14.18
C ILE A 239 -10.65 -5.73 13.86
N TRP A 240 -9.40 -5.80 14.29
CA TRP A 240 -8.37 -4.84 13.92
C TRP A 240 -7.16 -5.54 13.31
N PHE A 241 -6.94 -5.31 12.01
CA PHE A 241 -5.78 -5.83 11.29
C PHE A 241 -4.66 -4.77 11.27
N GLN A 242 -3.62 -5.01 12.08
CA GLN A 242 -2.49 -4.09 12.30
C GLN A 242 -1.35 -4.36 11.31
N GLY A 243 -0.42 -3.41 11.21
CA GLY A 243 0.80 -3.58 10.39
C GLY A 243 0.56 -3.51 8.88
N THR A 244 -0.55 -2.89 8.45
CA THR A 244 -1.02 -2.90 7.06
C THR A 244 -0.68 -1.59 6.34
N THR A 245 0.61 -1.37 6.11
CA THR A 245 1.16 -0.09 5.62
C THR A 245 1.12 0.10 4.10
N ASP A 246 0.58 -0.85 3.35
CA ASP A 246 0.59 -0.84 1.89
C ASP A 246 -0.55 -1.69 1.30
N ALA A 247 -0.60 -1.79 -0.02
CA ALA A 247 -1.61 -2.54 -0.75
C ALA A 247 -1.53 -4.08 -0.57
N MET A 248 -0.50 -4.62 0.08
CA MET A 248 -0.22 -6.07 0.09
C MET A 248 -0.99 -6.82 1.15
N ALA A 249 -1.10 -6.24 2.35
CA ALA A 249 -1.61 -6.96 3.51
C ALA A 249 -3.00 -7.54 3.28
N ALA A 250 -3.90 -6.75 2.71
CA ALA A 250 -5.25 -7.19 2.38
C ALA A 250 -5.27 -8.24 1.26
N GLN A 251 -4.29 -8.23 0.36
CA GLN A 251 -4.22 -9.19 -0.75
C GLN A 251 -3.74 -10.58 -0.31
N PHE A 252 -3.13 -10.74 0.88
CA PHE A 252 -2.81 -12.07 1.41
C PHE A 252 -4.06 -12.95 1.56
N PHE A 253 -5.25 -12.36 1.74
CA PHE A 253 -6.49 -13.12 1.79
C PHE A 253 -6.85 -13.84 0.48
N LEU A 254 -6.30 -13.41 -0.67
CA LEU A 254 -6.42 -14.15 -1.93
C LEU A 254 -5.79 -15.55 -1.82
N LYS A 255 -4.85 -15.72 -0.89
CA LYS A 255 -4.04 -16.93 -0.66
C LYS A 255 -4.42 -17.68 0.61
N ASN A 256 -5.53 -17.29 1.24
CA ASN A 256 -6.00 -17.92 2.47
C ASN A 256 -6.36 -19.40 2.22
N VAL A 257 -6.12 -20.29 3.17
CA VAL A 257 -6.42 -21.74 3.04
C VAL A 257 -7.92 -22.01 2.95
N HIS A 258 -8.76 -21.11 3.48
CA HIS A 258 -10.21 -21.23 3.43
C HIS A 258 -10.80 -20.63 2.14
N PRO A 259 -11.55 -21.41 1.34
CA PRO A 259 -12.14 -20.94 0.09
C PRO A 259 -13.04 -19.71 0.25
N GLU A 260 -13.81 -19.60 1.34
CA GLU A 260 -14.76 -18.49 1.51
C GLU A 260 -14.07 -17.13 1.72
N MET A 261 -12.83 -17.16 2.24
CA MET A 261 -11.97 -15.98 2.34
C MET A 261 -11.35 -15.63 0.99
N ARG A 262 -10.87 -16.63 0.24
CA ARG A 262 -10.31 -16.41 -1.10
C ARG A 262 -11.35 -15.81 -2.04
N ILE A 263 -12.58 -16.32 -2.01
CA ILE A 263 -13.69 -15.78 -2.83
C ILE A 263 -13.95 -14.32 -2.48
N ALA A 264 -14.14 -14.01 -1.18
CA ALA A 264 -14.38 -12.63 -0.73
C ALA A 264 -13.23 -11.68 -1.10
N ALA A 265 -11.98 -12.13 -1.02
CA ALA A 265 -10.83 -11.35 -1.45
C ALA A 265 -10.82 -11.17 -2.97
N SER A 266 -11.15 -12.21 -3.74
CA SER A 266 -11.15 -12.15 -5.21
C SER A 266 -12.24 -11.25 -5.77
N ASP A 267 -13.39 -11.18 -5.09
CA ASP A 267 -14.47 -10.27 -5.45
C ASP A 267 -14.02 -8.80 -5.37
N LEU A 268 -13.12 -8.47 -4.44
CA LEU A 268 -12.62 -7.12 -4.23
C LEU A 268 -11.31 -6.81 -4.96
N PHE A 269 -10.38 -7.77 -5.04
CA PHE A 269 -9.02 -7.56 -5.53
C PHE A 269 -8.73 -8.23 -6.88
N GLY A 270 -9.71 -8.91 -7.47
CA GLY A 270 -9.53 -9.68 -8.70
C GLY A 270 -8.94 -11.06 -8.46
N ARG A 271 -8.79 -11.82 -9.54
CA ARG A 271 -8.29 -13.20 -9.49
C ARG A 271 -6.76 -13.25 -9.53
N ILE A 272 -6.22 -14.26 -8.87
CA ILE A 272 -4.80 -14.63 -8.99
C ILE A 272 -4.53 -15.12 -10.41
N GLY A 273 -3.34 -14.84 -10.95
CA GLY A 273 -2.93 -15.29 -12.28
C GLY A 273 -3.52 -14.49 -13.44
N SER A 274 -4.51 -13.61 -13.19
CA SER A 274 -5.11 -12.74 -14.20
C SER A 274 -4.92 -11.27 -13.83
N LEU A 275 -3.83 -10.66 -14.32
CA LEU A 275 -3.53 -9.24 -14.08
C LEU A 275 -4.61 -8.30 -14.66
N SER A 276 -5.24 -8.69 -15.77
CA SER A 276 -6.36 -7.98 -16.37
C SER A 276 -7.61 -7.90 -15.48
N SER A 277 -7.71 -8.79 -14.48
CA SER A 277 -8.82 -8.80 -13.53
C SER A 277 -8.61 -7.89 -12.31
N ARG A 278 -7.47 -7.21 -12.19
CA ARG A 278 -7.09 -6.45 -10.98
C ARG A 278 -7.75 -5.06 -10.96
N PRO A 279 -8.73 -4.80 -10.08
CA PRO A 279 -9.46 -3.54 -10.06
C PRO A 279 -8.71 -2.46 -9.28
N ASN A 280 -9.10 -1.19 -9.47
CA ASN A 280 -8.66 -0.07 -8.65
C ASN A 280 -9.37 0.00 -7.28
N ALA A 281 -9.31 -1.09 -6.50
CA ALA A 281 -10.07 -1.21 -5.25
C ALA A 281 -9.78 -0.09 -4.24
N PHE A 282 -8.51 0.29 -4.08
CA PHE A 282 -8.12 1.32 -3.12
C PHE A 282 -8.51 2.73 -3.54
N GLY A 283 -8.49 3.03 -4.85
CA GLY A 283 -9.00 4.29 -5.40
C GLY A 283 -10.49 4.45 -5.15
N GLU A 284 -11.27 3.40 -5.42
CA GLU A 284 -12.72 3.39 -5.20
C GLU A 284 -13.09 3.45 -3.72
N LEU A 285 -12.29 2.86 -2.83
CA LEU A 285 -12.44 3.03 -1.38
C LEU A 285 -12.13 4.47 -0.94
N MET A 286 -11.09 5.12 -1.46
CA MET A 286 -10.83 6.53 -1.15
C MET A 286 -12.00 7.42 -1.58
N LYS A 287 -12.53 7.19 -2.79
CA LYS A 287 -13.63 7.97 -3.36
C LYS A 287 -14.88 8.04 -2.48
N ILE A 288 -15.19 6.98 -1.73
CA ILE A 288 -16.34 6.98 -0.80
C ILE A 288 -15.97 7.46 0.61
N LEU A 289 -14.71 7.35 1.03
CA LEU A 289 -14.30 7.56 2.42
C LEU A 289 -13.79 8.98 2.70
N ILE A 290 -13.11 9.60 1.75
CA ILE A 290 -12.37 10.83 1.98
C ILE A 290 -12.65 11.88 0.92
N SER A 291 -12.67 13.13 1.35
CA SER A 291 -12.59 14.32 0.51
C SER A 291 -11.58 15.29 1.15
N PRO A 292 -11.07 16.28 0.40
CA PRO A 292 -10.27 17.33 1.02
C PRO A 292 -11.10 18.07 2.09
N SER A 293 -10.43 18.60 3.11
CA SER A 293 -11.04 19.60 3.99
C SER A 293 -11.26 20.91 3.23
N GLU A 294 -12.09 21.80 3.78
CA GLU A 294 -12.40 23.09 3.16
C GLU A 294 -11.13 23.90 2.85
N ASP A 295 -10.20 24.02 3.81
CA ASP A 295 -8.96 24.77 3.60
C ASP A 295 -8.01 24.11 2.56
N VAL A 296 -8.03 22.77 2.46
CA VAL A 296 -7.23 22.06 1.45
C VAL A 296 -7.85 22.21 0.07
N GLU A 297 -9.18 22.13 -0.04
CA GLU A 297 -9.90 22.34 -1.28
C GLU A 297 -9.75 23.79 -1.77
N GLU A 298 -9.75 24.78 -0.86
CA GLU A 298 -9.43 26.17 -1.16
C GLU A 298 -8.04 26.29 -1.81
N ALA A 299 -7.01 25.67 -1.21
CA ALA A 299 -5.66 25.70 -1.74
C ALA A 299 -5.55 25.01 -3.11
N VAL A 300 -6.22 23.87 -3.30
CA VAL A 300 -6.28 23.19 -4.60
C VAL A 300 -6.93 24.08 -5.66
N ASN A 301 -8.08 24.69 -5.35
CA ASN A 301 -8.79 25.56 -6.27
C ASN A 301 -8.03 26.86 -6.58
N TRP A 302 -7.29 27.39 -5.62
CA TRP A 302 -6.39 28.53 -5.82
C TRP A 302 -5.31 28.22 -6.86
N VAL A 303 -4.68 27.04 -6.77
CA VAL A 303 -3.66 26.62 -7.76
C VAL A 303 -4.26 26.40 -9.15
N LEU A 304 -5.47 25.85 -9.21
CA LEU A 304 -6.14 25.63 -10.48
C LEU A 304 -6.63 26.94 -11.12
N GLY A 305 -6.82 28.00 -10.33
CA GLY A 305 -7.24 29.32 -10.80
C GLY A 305 -8.63 29.31 -11.46
N GLY A 306 -9.51 28.40 -11.06
CA GLY A 306 -10.80 28.14 -11.75
C GLY A 306 -10.65 27.46 -13.12
N GLY A 307 -9.44 27.04 -13.50
CA GLY A 307 -9.15 26.31 -14.73
C GLY A 307 -9.55 24.83 -14.67
N VAL A 308 -9.46 24.16 -15.82
CA VAL A 308 -9.82 22.75 -15.99
C VAL A 308 -8.88 21.80 -15.25
N ASP A 309 -9.37 20.64 -14.84
CA ASP A 309 -8.51 19.62 -14.23
C ASP A 309 -7.32 19.24 -15.15
N PRO A 310 -6.13 18.97 -14.56
CA PRO A 310 -4.90 18.67 -15.29
C PRO A 310 -4.99 17.35 -16.07
N ASP A 311 -4.25 17.22 -17.16
CA ASP A 311 -4.23 16.01 -17.98
C ASP A 311 -3.33 14.93 -17.38
N ILE A 312 -2.15 15.35 -16.89
CA ILE A 312 -1.10 14.47 -16.37
C ILE A 312 -0.59 14.97 -15.02
N THR A 313 -0.24 14.05 -14.13
CA THR A 313 0.55 14.33 -12.93
C THR A 313 1.95 13.74 -13.10
N LEU A 314 2.99 14.53 -12.81
CA LEU A 314 4.35 14.07 -12.58
C LEU A 314 4.69 14.21 -11.09
N HIS A 315 4.79 13.09 -10.40
CA HIS A 315 5.23 13.02 -9.01
C HIS A 315 6.70 12.55 -8.93
N MET A 316 7.53 13.36 -8.27
CA MET A 316 8.98 13.13 -8.15
C MET A 316 9.40 12.91 -6.69
N ARG A 317 9.77 11.66 -6.36
CA ARG A 317 10.34 11.27 -5.05
C ARG A 317 11.86 11.37 -5.09
N MET A 318 12.40 12.51 -4.66
CA MET A 318 13.82 12.84 -4.83
C MET A 318 14.62 12.79 -3.53
N LEU A 319 13.99 12.75 -2.35
CA LEU A 319 14.68 12.64 -1.05
C LEU A 319 15.79 13.71 -0.90
N MET A 320 15.47 14.95 -1.27
CA MET A 320 16.39 16.09 -1.28
C MET A 320 17.58 15.99 -2.26
N ASN A 321 17.55 15.02 -3.18
CA ASN A 321 18.57 14.85 -4.21
C ASN A 321 18.23 15.61 -5.51
N ARG A 322 19.24 15.90 -6.33
CA ARG A 322 19.11 16.61 -7.63
C ARG A 322 19.67 15.78 -8.80
N SER A 323 19.43 14.47 -8.79
CA SER A 323 19.93 13.57 -9.84
C SER A 323 19.39 13.99 -11.22
N VAL A 324 20.29 14.49 -12.08
CA VAL A 324 19.99 14.86 -13.47
C VAL A 324 19.46 13.66 -14.25
N ARG A 325 19.99 12.46 -14.00
CA ARG A 325 19.55 11.22 -14.67
C ARG A 325 18.09 10.89 -14.34
N ALA A 326 17.69 11.07 -13.08
CA ALA A 326 16.31 10.84 -12.67
C ALA A 326 15.35 11.86 -13.31
N LEU A 327 15.80 13.11 -13.46
CA LEU A 327 15.06 14.16 -14.17
C LEU A 327 14.88 13.81 -15.64
N GLN A 328 15.95 13.40 -16.32
CA GLN A 328 15.91 13.06 -17.75
C GLN A 328 14.99 11.87 -18.01
N ALA A 329 15.09 10.81 -17.20
CA ALA A 329 14.21 9.65 -17.31
C ALA A 329 12.74 10.05 -17.11
N ALA A 330 12.45 10.94 -16.14
CA ALA A 330 11.10 11.42 -15.87
C ALA A 330 10.55 12.28 -17.03
N LEU A 331 11.37 13.19 -17.57
CA LEU A 331 11.01 14.02 -18.73
C LEU A 331 10.75 13.16 -19.98
N ASN A 332 11.57 12.15 -20.23
CA ASN A 332 11.38 11.23 -21.35
C ASN A 332 10.06 10.45 -21.20
N CYS A 333 9.75 9.98 -19.99
CA CYS A 333 8.49 9.30 -19.69
C CYS A 333 7.29 10.24 -19.83
N LEU A 334 7.42 11.49 -19.39
CA LEU A 334 6.40 12.52 -19.55
C LEU A 334 6.13 12.86 -21.02
N ARG A 335 7.17 13.04 -21.84
CA ARG A 335 7.02 13.26 -23.29
C ARG A 335 6.27 12.10 -23.95
N ARG A 336 6.62 10.85 -23.60
CA ARG A 336 5.91 9.66 -24.07
C ARG A 336 4.42 9.68 -23.67
N ALA A 337 4.10 10.06 -22.43
CA ALA A 337 2.72 10.17 -21.97
C ALA A 337 1.95 11.28 -22.70
N VAL A 338 2.56 12.45 -22.87
CA VAL A 338 1.97 13.57 -23.62
C VAL A 338 1.67 13.19 -25.07
N HIS A 339 2.61 12.54 -25.75
CA HIS A 339 2.39 12.08 -27.14
C HIS A 339 1.21 11.10 -27.26
N LYS A 340 0.96 10.26 -26.24
CA LYS A 340 -0.17 9.31 -26.22
C LYS A 340 -1.53 9.97 -26.01
N LEU A 341 -1.59 11.21 -25.51
CA LEU A 341 -2.87 11.90 -25.30
C LEU A 341 -3.54 12.30 -26.62
N HIS A 342 -2.77 12.43 -27.72
CA HIS A 342 -3.27 12.88 -29.04
C HIS A 342 -4.15 14.15 -28.97
N GLN A 343 -3.95 15.00 -27.97
CA GLN A 343 -4.70 16.24 -27.78
C GLN A 343 -4.16 17.34 -28.70
N THR A 344 -5.07 18.15 -29.25
CA THR A 344 -4.74 19.34 -30.05
C THR A 344 -4.35 20.53 -29.19
N SER A 345 -4.86 20.60 -27.96
CA SER A 345 -4.48 21.59 -26.97
C SER A 345 -3.20 21.20 -26.22
N ARG A 346 -2.47 22.21 -25.75
CA ARG A 346 -1.30 22.02 -24.90
C ARG A 346 -1.72 21.37 -23.57
N PRO A 347 -1.18 20.19 -23.21
CA PRO A 347 -1.63 19.47 -22.02
C PRO A 347 -1.17 20.16 -20.73
N ARG A 348 -1.98 20.06 -19.69
CA ARG A 348 -1.67 20.58 -18.35
C ARG A 348 -1.03 19.48 -17.50
N VAL A 349 0.14 19.76 -16.93
CA VAL A 349 0.94 18.83 -16.12
C VAL A 349 1.07 19.36 -14.71
N VAL A 350 0.53 18.64 -13.72
CA VAL A 350 0.82 18.91 -12.31
C VAL A 350 2.19 18.36 -11.95
N LEU A 351 3.04 19.19 -11.33
CA LEU A 351 4.36 18.78 -10.82
C LEU A 351 4.38 18.79 -9.29
N VAL A 352 4.51 17.59 -8.70
CA VAL A 352 4.65 17.39 -7.25
C VAL A 352 6.03 16.83 -6.93
N SER A 353 6.70 17.36 -5.91
CA SER A 353 7.96 16.78 -5.42
C SER A 353 8.19 17.08 -3.94
N ASP A 354 8.80 16.11 -3.25
CA ASP A 354 9.35 16.28 -1.90
C ASP A 354 10.59 17.19 -1.87
N THR A 355 11.10 17.61 -3.03
CA THR A 355 12.31 18.41 -3.17
C THR A 355 12.00 19.72 -3.90
N PRO A 356 11.63 20.81 -3.19
CA PRO A 356 11.17 22.05 -3.83
C PRO A 356 12.15 22.67 -4.84
N SER A 357 13.47 22.54 -4.59
CA SER A 357 14.47 23.04 -5.53
C SER A 357 14.44 22.36 -6.89
N LEU A 358 13.85 21.16 -6.99
CA LEU A 358 13.70 20.40 -8.23
C LEU A 358 12.72 21.07 -9.19
N VAL A 359 11.65 21.66 -8.65
CA VAL A 359 10.57 22.26 -9.44
C VAL A 359 11.14 23.32 -10.38
N LYS A 360 12.01 24.20 -9.86
CA LYS A 360 12.68 25.25 -10.65
C LYS A 360 13.52 24.70 -11.80
N SER A 361 14.10 23.51 -11.64
CA SER A 361 14.93 22.87 -12.68
C SER A 361 14.13 22.14 -13.76
N LEU A 362 12.94 21.64 -13.41
CA LEU A 362 12.07 20.92 -14.35
C LEU A 362 11.13 21.84 -15.13
N LEU A 363 10.71 22.94 -14.50
CA LEU A 363 9.70 23.85 -15.05
C LEU A 363 10.04 24.32 -16.47
N PRO A 364 11.26 24.84 -16.79
CA PRO A 364 11.56 25.27 -18.16
C PRO A 364 11.41 24.15 -19.19
N ASN A 365 11.91 22.95 -18.87
CA ASN A 365 11.91 21.81 -19.79
C ASN A 365 10.49 21.28 -20.05
N ILE A 366 9.62 21.27 -19.04
CA ILE A 366 8.22 20.84 -19.22
C ILE A 366 7.43 21.92 -19.95
N SER A 367 7.71 23.19 -19.65
CA SER A 367 7.16 24.36 -20.33
C SER A 367 7.60 24.52 -21.79
N GLU A 368 8.35 23.59 -22.36
CA GLU A 368 8.54 23.51 -23.81
C GLU A 368 7.34 22.85 -24.52
N PHE A 369 6.63 21.93 -23.86
CA PHE A 369 5.62 21.08 -24.50
C PHE A 369 4.32 20.91 -23.70
N ALA A 370 4.25 21.42 -22.47
CA ALA A 370 3.07 21.36 -21.61
C ALA A 370 2.92 22.64 -20.76
N GLU A 371 1.72 22.90 -20.24
CA GLU A 371 1.51 23.91 -19.18
C GLU A 371 1.83 23.27 -17.83
N VAL A 372 2.63 23.92 -17.00
CA VAL A 372 3.00 23.39 -15.68
C VAL A 372 2.11 24.00 -14.60
N VAL A 373 1.45 23.14 -13.84
CA VAL A 373 0.69 23.48 -12.64
C VAL A 373 1.50 23.02 -11.42
N HIS A 374 1.81 23.92 -10.51
CA HIS A 374 2.57 23.60 -9.31
C HIS A 374 2.06 24.43 -8.13
N PHE A 375 1.96 23.80 -6.96
CA PHE A 375 1.61 24.50 -5.74
C PHE A 375 2.84 25.10 -5.05
N ASP A 376 3.07 26.40 -5.25
CA ASP A 376 4.03 27.13 -4.41
C ASP A 376 3.36 27.57 -3.10
N TYR A 377 3.49 26.74 -2.08
CA TYR A 377 2.88 26.94 -0.77
C TYR A 377 3.32 28.24 -0.07
N LYS A 378 4.42 28.89 -0.49
CA LYS A 378 4.90 30.14 0.12
C LYS A 378 4.06 31.34 -0.30
N ASP A 379 3.49 31.27 -1.50
CA ASP A 379 2.69 32.34 -2.08
C ASP A 379 1.22 32.25 -1.66
N PHE A 380 0.78 31.07 -1.21
CA PHE A 380 -0.57 30.86 -0.70
C PHE A 380 -0.79 31.50 0.68
N LYS A 381 -1.89 32.26 0.82
CA LYS A 381 -2.26 33.00 2.04
C LYS A 381 -3.61 32.57 2.65
N GLY A 382 -4.05 31.32 2.42
CA GLY A 382 -5.28 30.78 3.01
C GLY A 382 -5.13 30.37 4.48
N ASN A 383 -6.23 29.97 5.12
CA ASN A 383 -6.28 29.69 6.56
C ASN A 383 -5.27 28.64 7.03
N ILE A 384 -5.13 27.55 6.28
CA ILE A 384 -4.18 26.46 6.58
C ILE A 384 -2.71 26.90 6.59
N SER A 385 -2.38 28.04 5.95
CA SER A 385 -1.02 28.60 5.96
C SER A 385 -0.68 29.39 7.25
N ARG A 386 -1.71 29.78 8.03
CA ARG A 386 -1.56 30.65 9.22
C ARG A 386 -1.04 29.90 10.45
N ASP A 387 -1.21 28.57 10.47
CA ASP A 387 -0.84 27.70 11.59
C ASP A 387 0.61 27.13 11.52
N ASN A 388 1.48 27.75 10.72
CA ASN A 388 2.88 27.35 10.50
C ASN A 388 3.75 27.15 11.77
N ASN A 389 3.27 27.54 12.95
CA ASN A 389 4.01 27.48 14.21
C ASN A 389 3.84 26.17 15.02
N ARG A 390 3.03 25.19 14.58
CA ARG A 390 2.65 24.08 15.49
C ARG A 390 3.56 22.86 15.56
N LEU A 391 4.51 22.64 14.66
CA LEU A 391 5.51 21.56 14.84
C LEU A 391 6.84 21.87 14.15
N GLN A 392 7.91 21.99 14.93
CA GLN A 392 9.27 21.86 14.39
C GLN A 392 9.41 20.48 13.73
N SER A 393 9.61 20.46 12.41
CA SER A 393 9.90 19.23 11.69
C SER A 393 11.26 18.69 12.14
N SER A 394 11.32 17.45 12.61
CA SER A 394 12.60 16.83 12.97
C SER A 394 13.47 16.66 11.71
N ASP A 395 14.80 16.71 11.89
CA ASP A 395 15.76 16.56 10.78
C ASP A 395 15.51 15.31 9.93
N PHE A 396 15.04 14.22 10.55
CA PHE A 396 14.66 13.01 9.85
C PHE A 396 13.47 13.22 8.90
N ARG A 397 12.41 13.91 9.34
CA ARG A 397 11.23 14.20 8.51
C ARG A 397 11.56 15.14 7.37
N VAL A 398 12.44 16.11 7.58
CA VAL A 398 12.91 16.99 6.50
C VAL A 398 13.67 16.20 5.44
N LYS A 399 14.54 15.26 5.85
CA LYS A 399 15.30 14.40 4.93
C LYS A 399 14.41 13.40 4.19
N ASP A 400 13.39 12.86 4.86
CA ASP A 400 12.53 11.86 4.25
C ASP A 400 11.34 12.49 3.51
N TRP A 401 10.62 13.47 4.05
CA TRP A 401 9.38 14.00 3.46
C TRP A 401 9.55 15.36 2.78
N GLY A 402 10.72 15.98 2.91
CA GLY A 402 10.99 17.32 2.42
C GLY A 402 10.75 18.41 3.49
N PRO A 403 11.16 19.65 3.20
CA PRO A 403 11.13 20.76 4.14
C PRO A 403 9.75 21.45 4.21
N ALA A 404 8.83 21.13 3.30
CA ALA A 404 7.52 21.76 3.26
C ALA A 404 6.70 21.39 4.52
N PRO A 405 5.84 22.30 5.01
CA PRO A 405 4.87 21.97 6.04
C PRO A 405 4.02 20.77 5.64
N ARG A 406 3.61 19.98 6.63
CA ARG A 406 2.89 18.72 6.38
C ARG A 406 1.62 18.89 5.53
N TRP A 407 0.88 19.97 5.74
CA TRP A 407 -0.37 20.25 5.02
C TRP A 407 -0.17 20.39 3.51
N VAL A 408 1.02 20.81 3.06
CA VAL A 408 1.38 20.91 1.63
C VAL A 408 1.27 19.55 0.95
N ALA A 409 1.68 18.47 1.63
CA ALA A 409 1.56 17.11 1.09
C ALA A 409 0.10 16.66 0.90
N PHE A 410 -0.87 17.29 1.56
CA PHE A 410 -2.29 17.01 1.34
C PHE A 410 -2.83 17.81 0.16
N VAL A 411 -2.45 19.08 0.03
CA VAL A 411 -2.77 19.89 -1.16
C VAL A 411 -2.19 19.25 -2.41
N ASP A 412 -0.91 18.88 -2.38
CA ASP A 412 -0.25 18.15 -3.46
C ASP A 412 -0.96 16.84 -3.79
N PHE A 413 -1.41 16.09 -2.78
CA PHE A 413 -2.11 14.82 -2.98
C PHE A 413 -3.42 15.03 -3.74
N PHE A 414 -4.27 15.96 -3.27
CA PHE A 414 -5.57 16.20 -3.89
C PHE A 414 -5.44 16.88 -5.25
N LEU A 415 -4.51 17.84 -5.42
CA LEU A 415 -4.22 18.47 -6.70
C LEU A 415 -3.72 17.45 -7.73
N ALA A 416 -2.74 16.62 -7.36
CA ALA A 416 -2.21 15.58 -8.23
C ALA A 416 -3.25 14.49 -8.57
N SER A 417 -4.22 14.27 -7.67
CA SER A 417 -5.32 13.33 -7.86
C SER A 417 -6.44 13.87 -8.76
N ARG A 418 -6.32 15.10 -9.28
CA ARG A 418 -7.20 15.66 -10.32
C ARG A 418 -6.77 15.28 -11.74
N ALA A 419 -5.62 14.60 -11.92
CA ALA A 419 -5.17 14.18 -13.24
C ALA A 419 -6.24 13.33 -13.96
N LYS A 420 -6.55 13.68 -15.21
CA LYS A 420 -7.60 13.01 -16.00
C LYS A 420 -7.12 11.73 -16.68
N HIS A 421 -5.84 11.65 -17.04
CA HIS A 421 -5.37 10.61 -17.96
C HIS A 421 -4.18 9.81 -17.45
N THR A 422 -3.20 10.47 -16.83
CA THR A 422 -1.97 9.76 -16.45
C THR A 422 -1.35 10.30 -15.17
N VAL A 423 -0.84 9.40 -14.33
CA VAL A 423 0.09 9.74 -13.25
C VAL A 423 1.43 9.09 -13.55
N ILE A 424 2.52 9.82 -13.37
CA ILE A 424 3.89 9.34 -13.54
C ILE A 424 4.60 9.44 -12.19
N SER A 425 5.16 8.33 -11.72
CA SER A 425 6.09 8.31 -10.60
C SER A 425 7.52 8.32 -11.13
N GLY A 426 8.26 9.38 -10.88
CA GLY A 426 9.73 9.42 -11.01
C GLY A 426 10.40 9.43 -9.63
N ALA A 427 11.63 8.93 -9.55
CA ALA A 427 12.39 8.98 -8.31
C ALA A 427 13.90 8.86 -8.50
N TYR A 428 14.65 9.35 -7.51
CA TYR A 428 16.09 9.09 -7.42
C TYR A 428 16.39 7.64 -7.01
N ARG A 429 15.67 7.11 -6.02
CA ARG A 429 15.90 5.76 -5.47
C ARG A 429 14.69 4.85 -5.43
N ARG A 430 13.48 5.38 -5.18
CA ARG A 430 12.29 4.56 -4.89
C ARG A 430 11.12 4.98 -5.77
N VAL A 431 10.87 4.23 -6.84
CA VAL A 431 9.83 4.51 -7.82
C VAL A 431 8.54 3.79 -7.43
N GLY A 432 7.38 4.39 -7.70
CA GLY A 432 6.08 3.81 -7.34
C GLY A 432 5.91 3.69 -5.83
N THR A 433 6.14 4.79 -5.11
CA THR A 433 5.93 4.86 -3.66
C THR A 433 4.44 4.71 -3.31
N THR A 434 4.14 4.36 -2.06
CA THR A 434 2.76 4.28 -1.56
C THR A 434 1.99 5.59 -1.79
N TYR A 435 2.64 6.74 -1.64
CA TYR A 435 2.04 8.05 -1.92
C TYR A 435 1.68 8.24 -3.40
N ALA A 436 2.61 7.96 -4.32
CA ALA A 436 2.35 8.04 -5.77
C ALA A 436 1.28 7.05 -6.22
N GLN A 437 1.27 5.86 -5.63
CA GLN A 437 0.29 4.83 -5.92
C GLN A 437 -1.12 5.25 -5.48
N LEU A 438 -1.27 5.87 -4.30
CA LEU A 438 -2.56 6.41 -3.86
C LEU A 438 -3.01 7.58 -4.74
N ILE A 439 -2.12 8.47 -5.19
CA ILE A 439 -2.46 9.52 -6.15
C ILE A 439 -3.02 8.88 -7.43
N ALA A 440 -2.30 7.92 -8.01
CA ALA A 440 -2.72 7.24 -9.22
C ALA A 440 -4.05 6.53 -9.06
N ALA A 441 -4.23 5.79 -7.96
CA ALA A 441 -5.48 5.10 -7.64
C ALA A 441 -6.63 6.09 -7.47
N PHE A 442 -6.44 7.20 -6.77
CA PHE A 442 -7.52 8.15 -6.55
C PHE A 442 -7.86 8.95 -7.82
N ALA A 443 -6.86 9.40 -8.57
CA ALA A 443 -7.03 10.04 -9.87
C ALA A 443 -7.82 9.15 -10.84
N ALA A 444 -7.45 7.87 -10.95
CA ALA A 444 -8.16 6.91 -11.79
C ALA A 444 -9.63 6.73 -11.35
N ALA A 445 -9.91 6.72 -10.05
CA ALA A 445 -11.28 6.61 -9.54
C ALA A 445 -12.10 7.88 -9.83
N ASN A 446 -11.48 9.05 -9.78
CA ASN A 446 -12.11 10.34 -10.08
C ASN A 446 -12.37 10.51 -11.58
N SER A 447 -11.44 10.09 -12.43
CA SER A 447 -11.58 10.15 -13.90
C SER A 447 -12.59 9.14 -14.47
N LEU A 448 -12.88 8.07 -13.72
CA LEU A 448 -13.81 7.02 -14.11
C LEU A 448 -15.27 7.50 -13.93
N GLY A 449 -15.94 7.87 -15.02
CA GLY A 449 -17.36 8.21 -15.05
C GLY A 449 -18.28 6.99 -14.98
N GLU A 450 -19.52 7.17 -14.51
CA GLU A 450 -20.49 6.07 -14.35
C GLU A 450 -20.99 5.50 -15.69
N ASN A 451 -21.00 6.31 -16.75
CA ASN A 451 -21.46 5.96 -18.11
C ASN A 451 -20.40 6.23 -19.19
N SER A 452 -19.16 6.53 -18.81
CA SER A 452 -18.14 6.98 -19.76
C SER A 452 -17.46 5.80 -20.46
N SER A 453 -17.49 5.77 -21.79
CA SER A 453 -16.52 5.07 -22.65
C SER A 453 -15.17 5.81 -22.70
N GLY A 454 -14.80 6.49 -21.60
CA GLY A 454 -13.71 7.46 -21.53
C GLY A 454 -12.32 6.84 -21.75
N PRO A 455 -11.31 7.67 -22.08
CA PRO A 455 -9.95 7.20 -22.33
C PRO A 455 -9.38 6.49 -21.11
N SER A 456 -8.60 5.43 -21.36
CA SER A 456 -7.98 4.63 -20.31
C SER A 456 -7.00 5.45 -19.46
N PHE A 457 -7.20 5.48 -18.15
CA PHE A 457 -6.27 6.11 -17.21
C PHE A 457 -5.02 5.25 -17.03
N SER A 458 -3.82 5.82 -17.11
CA SER A 458 -2.56 5.08 -16.94
C SER A 458 -1.75 5.53 -15.73
N PHE A 459 -1.06 4.60 -15.07
CA PHE A 459 -0.06 4.91 -14.06
C PHE A 459 1.29 4.41 -14.58
N LEU A 460 2.28 5.30 -14.65
CA LEU A 460 3.59 5.02 -15.21
C LEU A 460 4.67 5.20 -14.15
N SER A 461 5.73 4.41 -14.27
CA SER A 461 6.93 4.50 -13.44
C SER A 461 8.13 4.79 -14.33
N SER A 462 8.80 5.90 -14.03
CA SER A 462 10.01 6.30 -14.73
C SER A 462 11.25 5.75 -14.02
N PHE A 463 12.08 5.04 -14.77
CA PHE A 463 13.31 4.41 -14.29
C PHE A 463 14.52 4.99 -15.01
N GLN A 464 15.50 5.45 -14.22
CA GLN A 464 16.85 5.72 -14.70
C GLN A 464 17.67 4.42 -14.71
N SER A 465 18.52 4.26 -15.71
CA SER A 465 19.43 3.13 -15.93
C SER A 465 20.25 2.74 -14.71
N ASN A 466 20.74 3.73 -13.93
CA ASN A 466 21.44 3.46 -12.67
C ASN A 466 20.63 2.64 -11.66
N LEU A 467 19.32 2.87 -11.62
CA LEU A 467 18.42 2.16 -10.73
C LEU A 467 18.17 0.73 -11.21
N LEU A 468 18.35 0.48 -12.52
CA LEU A 468 18.18 -0.82 -13.18
C LEU A 468 19.51 -1.53 -13.46
N ARG A 469 20.65 -0.96 -13.04
CA ARG A 469 21.98 -1.56 -13.22
C ARG A 469 22.06 -2.94 -12.58
N GLU A 470 21.54 -3.06 -11.35
CA GLU A 470 21.38 -4.32 -10.63
C GLU A 470 19.97 -4.93 -10.78
N GLY A 471 19.25 -4.56 -11.82
CA GLY A 471 17.81 -4.81 -11.93
C GLY A 471 17.04 -4.04 -10.85
N LEU A 472 15.89 -4.56 -10.43
CA LEU A 472 15.04 -3.92 -9.41
C LEU A 472 15.46 -4.21 -7.96
N ARG A 473 16.59 -4.86 -7.73
CA ARG A 473 17.06 -5.27 -6.39
C ARG A 473 17.14 -4.13 -5.36
N MET A 474 17.36 -2.91 -5.83
CA MET A 474 17.45 -1.70 -4.99
C MET A 474 16.10 -1.09 -4.61
N GLN A 475 14.98 -1.55 -5.19
CA GLN A 475 13.61 -1.16 -4.81
C GLN A 475 13.16 -1.86 -3.52
N VAL A 476 13.87 -1.56 -2.42
CA VAL A 476 13.62 -2.15 -1.11
C VAL A 476 12.45 -1.49 -0.39
N GLY A 477 11.50 -2.30 0.05
CA GLY A 477 10.43 -1.92 0.97
C GLY A 477 9.14 -2.63 0.63
N TRP A 478 8.40 -3.06 1.65
CA TRP A 478 7.29 -3.99 1.45
C TRP A 478 6.15 -3.40 0.61
N GLY A 479 5.94 -2.09 0.69
CA GLY A 479 4.89 -1.37 -0.02
C GLY A 479 5.25 -0.78 -1.37
N HIS A 480 6.46 -1.00 -1.90
CA HIS A 480 6.81 -0.54 -3.24
C HIS A 480 6.26 -1.50 -4.30
N VAL A 481 5.53 -0.95 -5.26
CA VAL A 481 4.85 -1.69 -6.34
C VAL A 481 5.81 -2.60 -7.12
N TRP A 482 7.05 -2.16 -7.34
CA TRP A 482 8.07 -2.88 -8.12
C TRP A 482 8.94 -3.85 -7.32
N ASN A 483 8.85 -3.85 -5.98
CA ASN A 483 9.65 -4.76 -5.16
C ASN A 483 9.33 -6.25 -5.47
N ARG A 484 8.15 -6.54 -6.03
CA ARG A 484 7.74 -7.90 -6.40
C ARG A 484 8.51 -8.50 -7.56
N PHE A 485 9.26 -7.67 -8.27
CA PHE A 485 10.03 -8.04 -9.45
C PHE A 485 11.54 -7.82 -9.22
N ALA A 486 11.97 -7.67 -7.96
CA ALA A 486 13.33 -7.30 -7.59
C ALA A 486 14.34 -8.45 -7.64
N GLY A 487 13.87 -9.69 -7.85
CA GLY A 487 14.66 -10.91 -7.84
C GLY A 487 15.36 -11.24 -9.16
N PRO A 488 15.79 -12.50 -9.33
CA PRO A 488 16.58 -12.97 -10.47
C PRO A 488 15.96 -12.77 -11.85
N LEU A 489 14.62 -12.66 -11.94
CA LEU A 489 13.94 -12.45 -13.22
C LEU A 489 13.97 -10.99 -13.69
N SER A 490 14.57 -10.08 -12.92
CA SER A 490 14.80 -8.69 -13.36
C SER A 490 16.07 -8.59 -14.19
N CYS A 491 15.95 -8.12 -15.44
CA CYS A 491 17.13 -7.91 -16.27
C CYS A 491 18.06 -6.86 -15.66
N ARG A 492 19.37 -7.06 -15.82
CA ARG A 492 20.40 -6.12 -15.35
C ARG A 492 20.81 -5.16 -16.45
N ASN A 493 21.47 -4.06 -16.08
CA ASN A 493 22.03 -3.07 -17.02
C ASN A 493 21.02 -2.54 -18.05
N GLN A 494 19.78 -2.32 -17.64
CA GLN A 494 18.75 -1.80 -18.54
C GLN A 494 18.94 -0.30 -18.79
N HIS A 495 18.54 0.18 -19.97
CA HIS A 495 18.45 1.60 -20.27
C HIS A 495 17.31 2.29 -19.50
N ASP A 496 17.26 3.62 -19.56
CA ASP A 496 16.16 4.41 -19.01
C ASP A 496 14.81 3.94 -19.62
N GLN A 497 13.79 3.74 -18.79
CA GLN A 497 12.52 3.14 -19.19
C GLN A 497 11.32 3.84 -18.55
N CYS A 498 10.16 3.68 -19.18
CA CYS A 498 8.88 4.25 -18.74
C CYS A 498 7.82 3.15 -18.72
N ALA A 499 7.72 2.46 -17.59
CA ALA A 499 6.93 1.24 -17.49
C ALA A 499 5.51 1.50 -17.01
N PHE A 500 4.54 0.77 -17.58
CA PHE A 500 3.18 0.73 -17.02
C PHE A 500 3.21 0.12 -15.62
N THR A 501 2.43 0.71 -14.72
CA THR A 501 2.38 0.38 -13.31
C THR A 501 0.93 0.10 -12.91
N PRO A 502 0.63 -1.06 -12.32
CA PRO A 502 -0.73 -1.36 -11.88
C PRO A 502 -1.18 -0.46 -10.72
N LEU A 503 -2.44 0.01 -10.78
CA LEU A 503 -3.07 0.75 -9.69
C LEU A 503 -3.19 -0.10 -8.41
N LEU A 504 -3.56 -1.37 -8.59
CA LEU A 504 -3.48 -2.42 -7.59
C LEU A 504 -2.33 -3.38 -7.95
N PRO A 505 -1.13 -3.24 -7.35
CA PRO A 505 -0.02 -4.13 -7.57
C PRO A 505 -0.42 -5.55 -7.25
N PRO A 506 -0.02 -6.51 -8.11
CA PRO A 506 -0.13 -7.90 -7.73
C PRO A 506 0.72 -8.14 -6.48
N ALA A 507 0.19 -8.94 -5.56
CA ALA A 507 0.92 -9.44 -4.41
C ALA A 507 1.97 -10.48 -4.86
N TRP A 508 2.68 -11.10 -3.92
CA TRP A 508 3.68 -12.11 -4.27
C TRP A 508 3.00 -13.35 -4.91
N TRP A 509 3.68 -13.99 -5.88
CA TRP A 509 3.23 -15.18 -6.64
C TRP A 509 1.79 -15.08 -7.23
N ASP A 510 1.42 -13.90 -7.67
CA ASP A 510 0.19 -13.56 -8.36
C ASP A 510 0.27 -13.58 -9.89
N GLY A 511 1.47 -13.54 -10.47
CA GLY A 511 1.65 -13.45 -11.91
C GLY A 511 3.08 -13.72 -12.37
N LEU A 512 3.28 -13.69 -13.69
CA LEU A 512 4.56 -13.89 -14.33
C LEU A 512 5.60 -12.86 -13.88
N TRP A 513 6.88 -13.24 -13.91
CA TRP A 513 8.05 -12.40 -13.59
C TRP A 513 8.20 -11.92 -12.15
N GLN A 514 7.21 -12.18 -11.30
CA GLN A 514 7.31 -11.87 -9.88
C GLN A 514 8.35 -12.75 -9.23
N SER A 515 9.49 -12.16 -8.93
CA SER A 515 10.65 -12.84 -8.36
C SER A 515 11.06 -12.11 -7.10
N PRO A 516 10.97 -12.74 -5.93
CA PRO A 516 11.42 -12.14 -4.68
C PRO A 516 12.96 -12.13 -4.59
N ILE A 517 13.48 -11.21 -3.79
CA ILE A 517 14.85 -11.29 -3.28
C ILE A 517 14.89 -12.11 -1.99
N ASP A 518 16.06 -12.61 -1.60
CA ASP A 518 16.20 -13.52 -0.44
C ASP A 518 15.62 -12.97 0.87
N ARG A 519 15.69 -11.64 1.07
CA ARG A 519 15.07 -10.99 2.23
C ARG A 519 13.56 -11.26 2.27
N ASP A 520 12.91 -11.10 1.13
CA ASP A 520 11.46 -11.23 1.03
C ASP A 520 11.05 -12.70 1.07
N ILE A 521 11.85 -13.61 0.50
CA ILE A 521 11.71 -15.07 0.68
C ILE A 521 11.73 -15.44 2.17
N ARG A 522 12.78 -15.02 2.90
CA ARG A 522 12.90 -15.29 4.35
C ARG A 522 11.72 -14.72 5.14
N ARG A 523 11.27 -13.52 4.78
CA ARG A 523 10.10 -12.90 5.43
C ARG A 523 8.84 -13.70 5.17
N LEU A 524 8.60 -14.16 3.94
CA LEU A 524 7.43 -14.95 3.56
C LEU A 524 7.44 -16.37 4.14
N ALA A 525 8.61 -16.98 4.29
CA ALA A 525 8.78 -18.25 4.98
C ALA A 525 8.25 -18.20 6.42
N ALA A 526 8.37 -17.05 7.10
CA ALA A 526 7.80 -16.87 8.44
C ALA A 526 6.26 -16.89 8.47
N TYR A 527 5.58 -16.68 7.34
CA TYR A 527 4.14 -16.84 7.18
C TYR A 527 3.74 -18.27 6.72
N GLY A 528 4.71 -19.20 6.61
CA GLY A 528 4.48 -20.53 6.07
C GLY A 528 4.56 -20.64 4.56
N VAL A 529 4.99 -19.57 3.88
CA VAL A 529 5.07 -19.55 2.42
C VAL A 529 6.48 -19.94 1.98
N GLN A 530 6.63 -21.14 1.43
CA GLN A 530 7.87 -21.56 0.78
C GLN A 530 7.88 -21.02 -0.66
N LEU A 531 8.54 -19.88 -0.85
CA LEU A 531 8.65 -19.19 -2.13
C LEU A 531 10.07 -19.32 -2.71
N SER A 532 10.18 -19.75 -3.96
CA SER A 532 11.46 -19.79 -4.68
C SER A 532 11.88 -18.41 -5.20
N GLY A 533 13.15 -18.27 -5.60
CA GLY A 533 13.64 -17.07 -6.27
C GLY A 533 12.96 -16.79 -7.62
N PHE A 534 12.28 -17.77 -8.20
CA PHE A 534 11.55 -17.64 -9.47
C PHE A 534 10.04 -17.38 -9.27
N GLY A 535 9.60 -17.14 -8.03
CA GLY A 535 8.20 -16.84 -7.74
C GLY A 535 7.28 -18.05 -7.65
N THR A 536 7.82 -19.27 -7.66
CA THR A 536 7.05 -20.50 -7.48
C THR A 536 6.85 -20.82 -6.00
N ILE A 537 5.69 -21.37 -5.65
CA ILE A 537 5.34 -21.74 -4.27
C ILE A 537 5.05 -23.23 -4.13
N ASP A 538 5.24 -23.75 -2.92
CA ASP A 538 4.66 -25.01 -2.48
C ASP A 538 3.35 -24.74 -1.71
N GLU A 539 2.21 -25.01 -2.33
CA GLU A 539 0.89 -24.85 -1.70
C GLU A 539 0.66 -25.84 -0.55
N ASN A 540 1.23 -27.04 -0.62
CA ASN A 540 1.11 -28.04 0.44
C ASN A 540 1.86 -27.59 1.69
N ALA A 541 2.95 -26.84 1.54
CA ALA A 541 3.66 -26.24 2.66
C ALA A 541 2.81 -25.20 3.40
N ILE A 542 2.01 -24.39 2.69
CA ILE A 542 1.09 -23.42 3.32
C ILE A 542 0.01 -24.15 4.12
N GLN A 543 -0.60 -25.19 3.53
CA GLN A 543 -1.61 -25.99 4.21
C GLN A 543 -1.04 -26.65 5.46
N SER A 544 0.10 -27.35 5.33
CA SER A 544 0.79 -28.01 6.44
C SER A 544 1.18 -27.03 7.55
N PHE A 545 1.66 -25.84 7.18
CA PHE A 545 1.96 -24.78 8.14
C PHE A 545 0.72 -24.34 8.91
N CYS A 546 -0.40 -24.14 8.22
CA CYS A 546 -1.65 -23.73 8.86
C CYS A 546 -2.25 -24.82 9.77
N ASP A 547 -2.09 -26.11 9.41
CA ASP A 547 -2.58 -27.24 10.21
C ASP A 547 -1.76 -27.43 11.50
N LEU A 548 -0.44 -27.21 11.44
CA LEU A 548 0.45 -27.31 12.59
C LEU A 548 0.42 -26.08 13.51
N ARG A 549 -0.05 -24.96 12.99
CA ARG A 549 -0.02 -23.69 13.69
C ARG A 549 -1.12 -23.61 14.75
N ARG A 550 -0.73 -23.27 15.99
CA ARG A 550 -1.68 -22.91 17.05
C ARG A 550 -2.33 -21.55 16.76
N ASP A 551 -3.67 -21.48 16.83
CA ASP A 551 -4.40 -20.22 16.72
C ASP A 551 -4.03 -19.31 17.90
N LYS A 552 -3.35 -18.20 17.59
CA LYS A 552 -3.06 -17.15 18.57
C LYS A 552 -4.10 -16.06 18.41
N VAL A 553 -4.95 -15.93 19.42
CA VAL A 553 -6.01 -14.94 19.48
C VAL A 553 -5.65 -13.88 20.51
N ARG A 554 -5.37 -12.67 20.04
CA ARG A 554 -5.18 -11.51 20.92
C ARG A 554 -6.48 -10.71 20.98
N THR A 555 -7.01 -10.49 22.17
CA THR A 555 -8.24 -9.72 22.39
C THR A 555 -8.07 -8.62 23.42
N ILE A 556 -8.91 -7.59 23.30
CA ILE A 556 -9.07 -6.53 24.30
C ILE A 556 -10.56 -6.38 24.59
N ILE A 557 -10.94 -6.48 25.86
CA ILE A 557 -12.31 -6.20 26.32
C ILE A 557 -12.45 -4.68 26.43
N LEU A 558 -13.47 -4.13 25.79
CA LEU A 558 -13.72 -2.69 25.76
C LEU A 558 -14.92 -2.27 26.61
N LEU A 559 -15.91 -3.17 26.80
CA LEU A 559 -17.13 -3.02 27.61
C LEU A 559 -17.66 -4.36 28.12
#